data_AF-A0A8D2IPZ9-F1
#
_entry.id   AF-A0A8D2IPZ9-F1
#
_cell.length_a   1.000
_cell.length_b   1.000
_cell.length_c   1.000
_cell.angle_alpha   90.00
_cell.angle_beta   90.00
_cell.angle_gamma   90.00
#
_symmetry.space_group_name_H-M   'P 1'
#
loop_
_entity.id
_entity.type
_entity.pdbx_description
1 polymer ?
#
loop_
_entity_poly.entity_id
_entity_poly.type
_entity_poly.pdbx_seq_one_letter_code
_entity_poly.pdbx_strand_id
1 'polypeptide(L)'
;MHQGSVGVMIRRGPGTNMLVGMCSGWAEMLICAEKLTKKGMFKIVLFSIKILTYVRDRGVHQGRVGVRNGRCPGTILSVGCTLPRPKTYAASDTRDPRKRFVVRFRYIGTDPNRDTRAYLTKTLMREVLKIEKEQVVAVIQLPGSRETDVCLASELAYWKFWAKCKAAQRANPSLLEGFEVTPLFKDDTRILTVIFRTTTIPEEDVARWVSRYAVILNGPYKRIDEEGFWTGEYRCVVSFKNQSQDNRQGKIPKYFFLGAERGITRYSGQPSACYHCGSYEHYRRTCTTQLCSRCCGKGHSTLACQRGIRCNLCEEAGHTYYWCPQAYYNRQDAEKPH
;
A
#
# COMPACT_ATOMS: atom_id res chain seq x y z
N MET A 1 -60.62 -11.05 -12.58
CA MET A 1 -60.54 -10.37 -11.27
C MET A 1 -59.71 -9.12 -11.44
N HIS A 2 -60.38 -7.99 -11.62
CA HIS A 2 -59.78 -6.66 -11.68
C HIS A 2 -59.33 -6.23 -10.28
N GLN A 3 -58.09 -5.78 -10.12
CA GLN A 3 -57.69 -4.97 -8.98
C GLN A 3 -57.36 -3.56 -9.50
N GLY A 4 -58.19 -2.62 -9.06
CA GLY A 4 -58.20 -1.23 -9.49
C GLY A 4 -57.04 -0.43 -8.93
N SER A 5 -56.45 0.38 -9.79
CA SER A 5 -55.50 1.44 -9.45
C SER A 5 -56.27 2.64 -8.87
N VAL A 6 -56.01 2.95 -7.59
CA VAL A 6 -56.49 4.21 -6.99
C VAL A 6 -55.51 5.31 -7.39
N GLY A 7 -55.90 6.11 -8.39
CA GLY A 7 -55.15 7.29 -8.82
C GLY A 7 -55.55 8.52 -8.01
N VAL A 8 -54.59 9.15 -7.33
CA VAL A 8 -54.78 10.49 -6.75
C VAL A 8 -54.44 11.53 -7.82
N MET A 9 -55.44 12.29 -8.25
CA MET A 9 -55.32 13.33 -9.26
C MET A 9 -54.94 14.66 -8.59
N ILE A 10 -53.71 15.14 -8.79
CA ILE A 10 -53.31 16.49 -8.39
C ILE A 10 -53.33 17.38 -9.65
N ARG A 11 -54.29 18.31 -9.72
CA ARG A 11 -54.36 19.32 -10.79
C ARG A 11 -53.28 20.39 -10.59
N ARG A 12 -52.42 20.57 -11.59
CA ARG A 12 -51.77 21.85 -11.92
C ARG A 12 -51.77 22.02 -13.44
N GLY A 13 -51.93 23.27 -13.90
CA GLY A 13 -52.04 23.67 -15.31
C GLY A 13 -50.82 23.37 -16.18
N PRO A 14 -50.83 23.83 -17.45
CA PRO A 14 -50.77 22.94 -18.60
C PRO A 14 -49.34 22.62 -19.07
N GLY A 15 -49.11 21.35 -19.40
CA GLY A 15 -47.99 20.92 -20.24
C GLY A 15 -47.27 19.69 -19.73
N THR A 16 -47.56 18.55 -20.37
CA THR A 16 -46.88 17.22 -20.30
C THR A 16 -47.19 16.29 -19.12
N ASN A 17 -47.92 15.22 -19.43
CA ASN A 17 -48.12 14.05 -18.57
C ASN A 17 -46.91 13.11 -18.70
N MET A 18 -46.34 12.66 -17.59
CA MET A 18 -45.40 11.55 -17.56
C MET A 18 -45.78 10.61 -16.41
N LEU A 19 -46.15 9.37 -16.73
CA LEU A 19 -46.36 8.31 -15.74
C LEU A 19 -45.00 7.91 -15.16
N VAL A 20 -44.81 8.06 -13.86
CA VAL A 20 -43.65 7.53 -13.15
C VAL A 20 -44.14 6.53 -12.11
N GLY A 21 -43.87 5.24 -12.35
CA GLY A 21 -44.06 4.21 -11.33
C GLY A 21 -43.09 4.45 -10.17
N MET A 22 -43.62 4.67 -8.96
CA MET A 22 -42.83 4.85 -7.75
C MET A 22 -42.66 3.52 -7.02
N CYS A 23 -41.40 3.09 -6.82
CA CYS A 23 -41.06 2.04 -5.86
C CYS A 23 -41.27 2.54 -4.41
N SER A 24 -41.69 1.63 -3.54
CA SER A 24 -42.18 1.79 -2.16
C SER A 24 -41.22 2.42 -1.12
N GLY A 25 -40.05 2.95 -1.51
CA GLY A 25 -39.08 3.56 -0.58
C GLY A 25 -39.21 5.07 -0.37
N TRP A 26 -40.03 5.78 -1.16
CA TRP A 26 -40.09 7.26 -1.14
C TRP A 26 -41.13 7.84 -0.18
N ALA A 27 -42.13 7.05 0.24
CA ALA A 27 -43.17 7.51 1.17
C ALA A 27 -42.63 7.73 2.59
N GLU A 28 -41.65 6.93 3.03
CA GLU A 28 -41.07 7.04 4.38
C GLU A 28 -40.16 8.27 4.54
N MET A 29 -39.49 8.71 3.48
CA MET A 29 -38.65 9.92 3.52
C MET A 29 -39.46 11.22 3.60
N LEU A 30 -40.64 11.27 2.99
CA LEU A 30 -41.53 12.44 3.04
C LEU A 30 -42.18 12.62 4.42
N ILE A 31 -42.55 11.53 5.09
CA ILE A 31 -43.08 11.56 6.46
C ILE A 31 -42.01 12.05 7.46
N CYS A 32 -40.72 11.75 7.21
CA CYS A 32 -39.62 12.20 8.05
C CYS A 32 -39.33 13.70 7.88
N ALA A 33 -39.45 14.23 6.66
CA ALA A 33 -39.27 15.65 6.36
C ALA A 33 -40.38 16.54 6.97
N GLU A 34 -41.62 16.07 6.99
CA GLU A 34 -42.77 16.79 7.57
C GLU A 34 -42.73 16.81 9.12
N LYS A 35 -42.11 15.81 9.75
CA LYS A 35 -41.83 15.81 11.20
C LYS A 35 -40.69 16.78 11.59
N LEU A 36 -39.76 17.08 10.69
CA LEU A 36 -38.64 17.98 10.94
C LEU A 36 -39.00 19.47 10.77
N THR A 37 -39.99 19.79 9.94
CA THR A 37 -40.49 21.18 9.79
C THR A 37 -41.30 21.66 11.00
N LYS A 38 -41.94 20.78 11.77
CA LYS A 38 -42.66 21.13 13.01
C LYS A 38 -41.76 21.46 14.21
N LYS A 39 -40.43 21.26 14.12
CA LYS A 39 -39.45 21.52 15.21
C LYS A 39 -38.55 22.74 14.99
N GLY A 40 -38.89 23.64 14.07
CA GLY A 40 -38.25 24.97 13.98
C GLY A 40 -36.77 24.98 13.54
N MET A 41 -36.31 23.98 12.78
CA MET A 41 -34.92 23.90 12.27
C MET A 41 -34.84 24.21 10.76
N PHE A 42 -35.14 25.44 10.36
CA PHE A 42 -35.16 25.85 8.95
C PHE A 42 -33.78 25.85 8.25
N LYS A 43 -32.67 25.87 9.01
CA LYS A 43 -31.31 25.95 8.43
C LYS A 43 -30.74 24.62 7.95
N ILE A 44 -31.28 23.47 8.38
CA ILE A 44 -30.73 22.13 8.03
C ILE A 44 -31.38 21.53 6.77
N VAL A 45 -32.62 21.93 6.45
CA VAL A 45 -33.32 21.43 5.25
C VAL A 45 -32.75 22.06 3.96
N LEU A 46 -32.37 23.34 3.99
CA LEU A 46 -31.81 24.04 2.83
C LEU A 46 -30.38 23.57 2.45
N PHE A 47 -29.60 23.07 3.41
CA PHE A 47 -28.26 22.55 3.13
C PHE A 47 -28.31 21.17 2.45
N SER A 48 -29.33 20.37 2.76
CA SER A 48 -29.53 19.03 2.19
C SER A 48 -30.02 19.07 0.73
N ILE A 49 -30.80 20.08 0.35
CA ILE A 49 -31.29 20.26 -1.03
C ILE A 49 -30.17 20.74 -1.97
N LYS A 50 -29.20 21.54 -1.49
CA LYS A 50 -28.04 21.98 -2.28
C LYS A 50 -27.03 20.86 -2.58
N ILE A 51 -26.93 19.85 -1.73
CA ILE A 51 -26.04 18.70 -1.94
C ILE A 51 -26.65 17.73 -2.99
N LEU A 52 -27.98 17.59 -3.03
CA LEU A 52 -28.66 16.71 -3.98
C LEU A 52 -28.74 17.28 -5.40
N THR A 53 -28.74 18.60 -5.59
CA THR A 53 -28.66 19.21 -6.93
C THR A 53 -27.24 19.15 -7.52
N TYR A 54 -26.19 19.23 -6.69
CA TYR A 54 -24.79 19.11 -7.16
C TYR A 54 -24.43 17.71 -7.66
N VAL A 55 -25.09 16.67 -7.14
CA VAL A 55 -24.86 15.27 -7.56
C VAL A 55 -25.64 14.90 -8.84
N ARG A 56 -26.65 15.67 -9.22
CA ARG A 56 -27.50 15.38 -10.40
C ARG A 56 -26.95 15.95 -11.72
N ASP A 57 -26.05 16.94 -11.68
CA ASP A 57 -25.53 17.64 -12.89
C ASP A 57 -24.27 17.02 -13.53
N ARG A 58 -23.70 15.94 -12.99
CA ARG A 58 -22.59 15.20 -13.63
C ARG A 58 -22.96 13.81 -14.15
N GLY A 59 -24.25 13.58 -14.35
CA GLY A 59 -24.80 12.25 -14.62
C GLY A 59 -25.66 12.12 -15.86
N VAL A 60 -25.59 13.00 -16.87
CA VAL A 60 -26.30 12.78 -18.15
C VAL A 60 -25.52 13.41 -19.31
N HIS A 61 -24.80 12.60 -20.07
CA HIS A 61 -24.73 12.75 -21.53
C HIS A 61 -24.60 11.35 -22.13
N GLN A 62 -25.76 10.74 -22.42
CA GLN A 62 -25.88 9.69 -23.42
C GLN A 62 -25.68 10.34 -24.80
N GLY A 63 -24.64 9.93 -25.53
CA GLY A 63 -24.45 10.20 -26.95
C GLY A 63 -24.49 8.89 -27.72
N ARG A 64 -25.48 8.77 -28.60
CA ARG A 64 -25.81 7.62 -29.44
C ARG A 64 -24.64 7.09 -30.26
N VAL A 65 -24.65 5.78 -30.48
CA VAL A 65 -23.92 5.06 -31.53
C VAL A 65 -24.34 5.62 -32.89
N GLY A 66 -23.36 6.04 -33.69
CA GLY A 66 -23.51 6.41 -35.08
C GLY A 66 -22.27 6.00 -35.85
N VAL A 67 -22.37 4.89 -36.59
CA VAL A 67 -21.36 4.44 -37.57
C VAL A 67 -21.42 5.38 -38.77
N ARG A 68 -20.33 6.10 -39.08
CA ARG A 68 -20.06 6.63 -40.42
C ARG A 68 -18.56 6.64 -40.74
N ASN A 69 -18.25 6.03 -41.88
CA ASN A 69 -16.98 6.08 -42.58
C ASN A 69 -16.57 7.54 -42.91
N GLY A 70 -15.29 7.86 -42.78
CA GLY A 70 -14.76 9.15 -43.22
C GLY A 70 -13.25 9.26 -43.00
N ARG A 71 -12.51 9.48 -44.09
CA ARG A 71 -11.05 9.52 -44.24
C ARG A 71 -10.34 10.52 -43.33
N CYS A 72 -9.09 10.19 -42.99
CA CYS A 72 -8.05 11.12 -42.53
C CYS A 72 -7.84 12.27 -43.53
N PRO A 73 -7.53 13.48 -43.03
CA PRO A 73 -6.17 13.99 -43.24
C PRO A 73 -5.63 14.87 -42.10
N GLY A 74 -4.30 15.00 -42.03
CA GLY A 74 -3.66 16.25 -41.60
C GLY A 74 -3.04 16.30 -40.20
N THR A 75 -1.80 15.85 -40.11
CA THR A 75 -0.65 16.45 -39.42
C THR A 75 -0.93 17.61 -38.43
N ILE A 76 -0.78 17.34 -37.12
CA ILE A 76 -0.40 18.37 -36.14
C ILE A 76 0.68 17.79 -35.21
N LEU A 77 1.88 18.35 -35.41
CA LEU A 77 3.06 18.47 -34.55
C LEU A 77 3.02 17.71 -33.22
N SER A 78 3.92 16.73 -33.13
CA SER A 78 4.38 16.08 -31.91
C SER A 78 4.94 17.10 -30.91
N VAL A 79 4.12 17.55 -29.96
CA VAL A 79 4.65 18.07 -28.70
C VAL A 79 5.12 16.86 -27.91
N GLY A 80 6.44 16.65 -27.92
CA GLY A 80 7.10 15.65 -27.10
C GLY A 80 6.83 15.93 -25.63
N CYS A 81 5.75 15.38 -25.10
CA CYS A 81 5.58 15.15 -23.67
C CYS A 81 6.61 14.08 -23.28
N THR A 82 7.85 14.50 -23.02
CA THR A 82 8.77 13.72 -22.21
C THR A 82 8.14 13.59 -20.83
N LEU A 83 7.39 12.51 -20.63
CA LEU A 83 7.04 12.02 -19.31
C LEU A 83 8.33 12.03 -18.48
N PRO A 84 8.34 12.60 -17.26
CA PRO A 84 9.48 12.44 -16.38
C PRO A 84 9.68 10.93 -16.22
N ARG A 85 10.80 10.44 -16.79
CA ARG A 85 11.16 9.02 -16.70
C ARG A 85 11.07 8.62 -15.22
N PRO A 86 10.45 7.48 -14.89
CA PRO A 86 10.48 6.99 -13.52
C PRO A 86 11.95 6.97 -13.11
N LYS A 87 12.29 7.73 -12.05
CA LYS A 87 13.64 7.70 -11.48
C LYS A 87 13.85 6.26 -11.02
N THR A 88 14.49 5.46 -11.85
CA THR A 88 15.17 4.24 -11.42
C THR A 88 16.08 4.71 -10.29
N TYR A 89 15.78 4.28 -9.05
CA TYR A 89 16.65 4.54 -7.91
C TYR A 89 17.93 3.73 -8.16
N ALA A 90 18.82 4.28 -8.97
CA ALA A 90 20.19 3.83 -9.05
C ALA A 90 20.84 4.22 -7.72
N ALA A 91 21.51 3.26 -7.07
CA ALA A 91 22.25 3.52 -5.86
C ALA A 91 23.20 4.71 -6.11
N SER A 92 23.08 5.76 -5.30
CA SER A 92 23.88 6.96 -5.47
C SER A 92 25.35 6.67 -5.17
N ASP A 93 26.24 7.11 -6.05
CA ASP A 93 27.67 7.08 -5.78
C ASP A 93 28.15 8.34 -5.04
N THR A 94 27.28 9.34 -4.90
CA THR A 94 27.57 10.53 -4.09
C THR A 94 27.36 10.23 -2.61
N ARG A 95 28.26 10.76 -1.78
CA ARG A 95 28.16 10.66 -0.32
C ARG A 95 27.00 11.49 0.19
N ASP A 96 26.06 10.84 0.88
CA ASP A 96 24.99 11.49 1.64
C ASP A 96 25.33 11.46 3.14
N PRO A 97 25.70 12.59 3.76
CA PRO A 97 26.10 12.62 5.17
C PRO A 97 24.93 12.32 6.13
N ARG A 98 23.68 12.38 5.67
CA ARG A 98 22.50 12.05 6.50
C ARG A 98 22.21 10.55 6.54
N LYS A 99 22.81 9.78 5.64
CA LYS A 99 22.65 8.32 5.55
C LYS A 99 23.83 7.62 6.21
N ARG A 100 23.51 6.60 7.01
CA ARG A 100 24.51 5.74 7.68
C ARG A 100 24.76 4.50 6.84
N PHE A 101 25.66 4.57 5.87
CA PHE A 101 26.09 3.41 5.08
C PHE A 101 27.02 2.51 5.90
N VAL A 102 26.49 1.86 6.94
CA VAL A 102 27.30 1.11 7.92
C VAL A 102 26.91 -0.36 7.93
N VAL A 103 27.90 -1.25 7.93
CA VAL A 103 27.73 -2.68 8.21
C VAL A 103 28.48 -2.99 9.50
N ARG A 104 27.76 -3.54 10.47
CA ARG A 104 28.32 -3.95 11.76
C ARG A 104 28.71 -5.42 11.71
N PHE A 105 29.90 -5.72 12.19
CA PHE A 105 30.37 -7.07 12.44
C PHE A 105 30.50 -7.28 13.94
N ARG A 106 29.92 -8.36 14.45
CA ARG A 106 30.11 -8.80 15.83
C ARG A 106 30.62 -10.22 15.81
N TYR A 107 31.78 -10.46 16.40
CA TYR A 107 32.31 -11.81 16.53
C TYR A 107 31.79 -12.47 17.80
N ILE A 108 31.13 -13.61 17.65
CA ILE A 108 30.53 -14.44 18.71
C ILE A 108 31.36 -15.72 18.94
N GLY A 109 32.32 -16.01 18.06
CA GLY A 109 33.16 -17.20 18.19
C GLY A 109 34.21 -17.09 19.31
N THR A 110 35.01 -18.15 19.41
CA THR A 110 36.00 -18.34 20.48
C THR A 110 37.42 -17.90 20.10
N ASP A 111 37.69 -17.57 18.83
CA ASP A 111 39.02 -17.15 18.36
C ASP A 111 39.29 -15.66 18.66
N PRO A 112 40.20 -15.33 19.59
CA PRO A 112 40.49 -13.95 19.98
C PRO A 112 41.26 -13.16 18.92
N ASN A 113 41.75 -13.80 17.84
CA ASN A 113 42.37 -13.04 16.75
C ASN A 113 41.32 -12.49 15.79
N ARG A 114 40.17 -13.15 15.66
CA ARG A 114 39.09 -12.80 14.73
C ARG A 114 38.27 -11.61 15.18
N ASP A 115 38.21 -11.32 16.48
CA ASP A 115 37.48 -10.16 17.01
C ASP A 115 38.21 -8.81 16.81
N THR A 116 39.42 -8.85 16.26
CA THR A 116 40.27 -7.67 16.11
C THR A 116 39.96 -6.87 14.84
N ARG A 117 40.04 -5.55 14.93
CA ARG A 117 40.03 -4.64 13.76
C ARG A 117 41.08 -5.03 12.69
N ALA A 118 42.23 -5.56 13.11
CA ALA A 118 43.29 -5.98 12.19
C ALA A 118 42.87 -7.16 11.30
N TYR A 119 42.24 -8.18 11.89
CA TYR A 119 41.69 -9.32 11.14
C TYR A 119 40.62 -8.86 10.16
N LEU A 120 39.69 -8.03 10.62
CA LEU A 120 38.59 -7.55 9.78
C LEU A 120 39.09 -6.71 8.60
N THR A 121 40.09 -5.85 8.81
CA THR A 121 40.62 -5.00 7.74
C THR A 121 41.57 -5.73 6.77
N LYS A 122 42.46 -6.59 7.27
CA LYS A 122 43.45 -7.29 6.44
C LYS A 122 42.86 -8.53 5.77
N THR A 123 42.34 -9.46 6.57
CA THR A 123 41.87 -10.75 6.07
C THR A 123 40.51 -10.61 5.40
N LEU A 124 39.52 -10.04 6.11
CA LEU A 124 38.16 -10.01 5.57
C LEU A 124 37.99 -8.96 4.47
N MET A 125 38.33 -7.70 4.72
CA MET A 125 38.06 -6.63 3.76
C MET A 125 39.00 -6.64 2.56
N ARG A 126 40.31 -6.81 2.77
CA ARG A 126 41.30 -6.75 1.69
C ARG A 126 41.44 -8.08 0.94
N GLU A 127 41.66 -9.20 1.64
CA GLU A 127 41.95 -10.47 0.95
C GLU A 127 40.68 -11.14 0.40
N VAL A 128 39.62 -11.18 1.20
CA VAL A 128 38.39 -11.92 0.86
C VAL A 128 37.43 -11.06 0.05
N LEU A 129 37.03 -9.91 0.58
CA LEU A 129 36.04 -9.03 -0.05
C LEU A 129 36.66 -8.15 -1.14
N LYS A 130 38.01 -8.04 -1.21
CA LYS A 130 38.75 -7.23 -2.19
C LYS A 130 38.16 -5.82 -2.31
N ILE A 131 38.08 -5.12 -1.18
CA ILE A 131 37.47 -3.80 -1.09
C ILE A 131 38.54 -2.73 -1.17
N GLU A 132 38.29 -1.77 -2.06
CA GLU A 132 39.18 -0.63 -2.27
C GLU A 132 39.02 0.39 -1.15
N LYS A 133 40.12 1.08 -0.81
CA LYS A 133 40.17 2.03 0.30
C LYS A 133 39.17 3.18 0.11
N GLU A 134 38.95 3.59 -1.13
CA GLU A 134 38.07 4.69 -1.54
C GLU A 134 36.60 4.40 -1.23
N GLN A 135 36.24 3.11 -1.10
CA GLN A 135 34.87 2.69 -0.77
C GLN A 135 34.57 2.75 0.74
N VAL A 136 35.60 2.91 1.57
CA VAL A 136 35.52 2.83 3.03
C VAL A 136 35.92 4.18 3.64
N VAL A 137 34.99 4.77 4.38
CA VAL A 137 35.23 6.04 5.11
C VAL A 137 35.96 5.76 6.42
N ALA A 138 35.51 4.75 7.16
CA ALA A 138 36.07 4.42 8.47
C ALA A 138 35.79 2.96 8.83
N VAL A 139 36.65 2.39 9.66
CA VAL A 139 36.42 1.13 10.37
C VAL A 139 36.58 1.42 11.85
N ILE A 140 35.46 1.41 12.58
CA ILE A 140 35.34 1.89 13.95
C ILE A 140 35.11 0.69 14.86
N GLN A 141 36.04 0.45 15.78
CA GLN A 141 35.87 -0.49 16.89
C GLN A 141 36.04 0.30 18.18
N LEU A 142 35.02 0.34 19.02
CA LEU A 142 35.09 1.03 20.30
C LEU A 142 35.93 0.22 21.29
N PRO A 143 36.70 0.86 22.19
CA PRO A 143 37.44 0.15 23.24
C PRO A 143 36.52 -0.75 24.06
N GLY A 144 36.90 -2.02 24.25
CA GLY A 144 36.10 -3.01 24.97
C GLY A 144 34.90 -3.57 24.20
N SER A 145 34.61 -3.09 22.99
CA SER A 145 33.53 -3.63 22.16
C SER A 145 34.02 -4.75 21.23
N ARG A 146 33.24 -5.83 21.17
CA ARG A 146 33.36 -6.89 20.15
C ARG A 146 32.67 -6.54 18.83
N GLU A 147 32.16 -5.32 18.72
CA GLU A 147 31.51 -4.79 17.52
C GLU A 147 32.48 -3.91 16.74
N THR A 148 32.58 -4.19 15.44
CA THR A 148 33.32 -3.36 14.50
C THR A 148 32.36 -2.86 13.42
N ASP A 149 32.25 -1.54 13.31
CA ASP A 149 31.42 -0.85 12.33
C ASP A 149 32.26 -0.46 11.11
N VAL A 150 31.88 -0.96 9.95
CA VAL A 150 32.46 -0.59 8.65
C VAL A 150 31.58 0.47 8.00
N CYS A 151 32.09 1.69 7.90
CA CYS A 151 31.42 2.85 7.33
C CYS A 151 31.83 3.04 5.86
N LEU A 152 30.86 3.05 4.94
CA LEU A 152 31.10 3.07 3.50
C LEU A 152 30.81 4.45 2.90
N ALA A 153 31.49 4.76 1.80
CA ALA A 153 31.54 6.11 1.23
C ALA A 153 30.26 6.53 0.49
N SER A 154 29.56 5.56 -0.11
CA SER A 154 28.36 5.80 -0.91
C SER A 154 27.35 4.66 -0.78
N GLU A 155 26.12 4.89 -1.25
CA GLU A 155 25.09 3.86 -1.32
C GLU A 155 25.50 2.73 -2.27
N LEU A 156 26.17 3.07 -3.36
CA LEU A 156 26.74 2.10 -4.30
C LEU A 156 27.84 1.25 -3.65
N ALA A 157 28.76 1.87 -2.90
CA ALA A 157 29.79 1.16 -2.14
C ALA A 157 29.17 0.20 -1.12
N TYR A 158 28.10 0.63 -0.44
CA TYR A 158 27.34 -0.19 0.49
C TYR A 158 26.76 -1.46 -0.15
N TRP A 159 26.03 -1.31 -1.25
CA TRP A 159 25.42 -2.45 -1.92
C TRP A 159 26.45 -3.42 -2.50
N LYS A 160 27.55 -2.89 -3.06
CA LYS A 160 28.67 -3.71 -3.53
C LYS A 160 29.32 -4.49 -2.37
N PHE A 161 29.57 -3.84 -1.24
CA PHE A 161 30.10 -4.48 -0.03
C PHE A 161 29.17 -5.60 0.45
N TRP A 162 27.87 -5.31 0.58
CA TRP A 162 26.89 -6.26 1.09
C TRP A 162 26.74 -7.48 0.17
N ALA A 163 26.71 -7.26 -1.15
CA ALA A 163 26.68 -8.33 -2.14
C ALA A 163 27.92 -9.23 -2.03
N LYS A 164 29.11 -8.65 -1.85
CA LYS A 164 30.36 -9.39 -1.64
C LYS A 164 30.32 -10.21 -0.34
N CYS A 165 29.81 -9.67 0.77
CA CYS A 165 29.65 -10.43 2.01
C CYS A 165 28.75 -11.66 1.82
N LYS A 166 27.61 -11.49 1.15
CA LYS A 166 26.70 -12.61 0.85
C LYS A 166 27.33 -13.65 -0.08
N ALA A 167 28.08 -13.19 -1.08
CA ALA A 167 28.79 -14.09 -2.00
C ALA A 167 29.88 -14.88 -1.25
N ALA A 168 30.67 -14.22 -0.41
CA ALA A 168 31.69 -14.86 0.42
C ALA A 168 31.09 -15.89 1.39
N GLN A 169 29.97 -15.55 2.03
CA GLN A 169 29.25 -16.47 2.93
C GLN A 169 28.78 -17.74 2.22
N ARG A 170 28.38 -17.65 0.94
CA ARG A 170 27.96 -18.79 0.12
C ARG A 170 29.14 -19.61 -0.38
N ALA A 171 30.21 -18.95 -0.82
CA ALA A 171 31.37 -19.61 -1.42
C ALA A 171 32.24 -20.30 -0.36
N ASN A 172 32.36 -19.71 0.83
CA ASN A 172 33.14 -20.29 1.92
C ASN A 172 32.56 -19.89 3.29
N PRO A 173 31.69 -20.74 3.88
CA PRO A 173 31.01 -20.44 5.14
C PRO A 173 31.97 -20.18 6.33
N SER A 174 33.13 -20.84 6.34
CA SER A 174 34.13 -20.78 7.42
C SER A 174 34.75 -19.39 7.64
N LEU A 175 34.68 -18.51 6.63
CA LEU A 175 35.26 -17.17 6.64
C LEU A 175 34.47 -16.17 7.49
N LEU A 176 33.15 -16.32 7.52
CA LEU A 176 32.23 -15.53 8.34
C LEU A 176 31.68 -16.35 9.51
N GLU A 177 32.24 -17.54 9.75
CA GLU A 177 31.86 -18.39 10.87
C GLU A 177 32.15 -17.69 12.19
N GLY A 178 31.11 -17.61 13.03
CA GLY A 178 31.14 -16.85 14.27
C GLY A 178 30.94 -15.34 14.12
N PHE A 179 30.82 -14.78 12.90
CA PHE A 179 30.46 -13.37 12.70
C PHE A 179 28.96 -13.19 12.52
N GLU A 180 28.35 -12.41 13.41
CA GLU A 180 27.05 -11.79 13.19
C GLU A 180 27.24 -10.49 12.41
N VAL A 181 26.78 -10.48 11.15
CA VAL A 181 26.89 -9.32 10.26
C VAL A 181 25.54 -8.61 10.16
N THR A 182 25.47 -7.40 10.71
CA THR A 182 24.26 -6.61 10.81
C THR A 182 24.31 -5.39 9.90
N PRO A 183 23.40 -5.27 8.91
CA PRO A 183 23.28 -4.07 8.10
C PRO A 183 22.68 -2.93 8.95
N LEU A 184 23.45 -1.87 9.18
CA LEU A 184 22.97 -0.67 9.89
C LEU A 184 22.45 0.40 8.93
N PHE A 185 22.81 0.32 7.65
CA PHE A 185 22.11 1.07 6.61
C PHE A 185 20.72 0.49 6.43
N LYS A 186 19.76 1.14 7.06
CA LYS A 186 18.34 0.85 6.95
C LYS A 186 17.71 1.86 6.01
N ASP A 187 18.07 1.82 4.73
CA ASP A 187 17.43 2.66 3.71
C ASP A 187 15.93 2.44 3.60
N ASP A 188 15.46 1.25 3.97
CA ASP A 188 14.07 0.87 3.89
C ASP A 188 13.33 0.85 5.22
N THR A 189 13.98 1.24 6.33
CA THR A 189 13.22 1.42 7.56
C THR A 189 12.33 2.65 7.46
N ARG A 190 11.03 2.41 7.56
CA ARG A 190 9.99 3.43 7.50
C ARG A 190 9.03 3.24 8.63
N ILE A 191 8.50 4.35 9.10
CA ILE A 191 7.28 4.37 9.88
C ILE A 191 6.14 4.22 8.87
N LEU A 192 5.48 3.08 8.91
CA LEU A 192 4.31 2.77 8.10
C LEU A 192 3.06 3.04 8.92
N THR A 193 2.19 3.89 8.40
CA THR A 193 0.84 4.10 8.92
C THR A 193 -0.15 3.38 8.01
N VAL A 194 -0.94 2.47 8.57
CA VAL A 194 -2.05 1.79 7.88
C VAL A 194 -3.37 2.31 8.44
N ILE A 195 -4.32 2.66 7.60
CA ILE A 195 -5.53 3.38 8.00
C ILE A 195 -6.74 2.65 7.45
N PHE A 196 -7.73 2.44 8.31
CA PHE A 196 -9.04 1.93 7.96
C PHE A 196 -10.13 2.91 8.43
N ARG A 197 -11.27 2.92 7.74
CA ARG A 197 -12.48 3.63 8.19
C ARG A 197 -13.44 2.70 8.91
N THR A 198 -12.90 1.69 9.58
CA THR A 198 -13.64 0.65 10.28
C THR A 198 -12.86 0.21 11.51
N THR A 199 -13.57 -0.37 12.47
CA THR A 199 -13.00 -0.95 13.69
C THR A 199 -12.91 -2.47 13.65
N THR A 200 -13.38 -3.11 12.58
CA THR A 200 -13.50 -4.56 12.47
C THR A 200 -12.22 -5.27 12.03
N ILE A 201 -11.19 -4.52 11.65
CA ILE A 201 -9.91 -5.10 11.21
C ILE A 201 -8.94 -5.14 12.40
N PRO A 202 -8.53 -6.33 12.87
CA PRO A 202 -7.61 -6.47 13.99
C PRO A 202 -6.16 -6.29 13.56
N GLU A 203 -5.28 -6.01 14.52
CA GLU A 203 -3.88 -5.65 14.29
C GLU A 203 -3.05 -6.81 13.72
N GLU A 204 -3.40 -8.04 14.07
CA GLU A 204 -2.76 -9.28 13.60
C GLU A 204 -2.99 -9.50 12.10
N ASP A 205 -4.18 -9.15 11.61
CA ASP A 205 -4.50 -9.26 10.18
C ASP A 205 -3.81 -8.14 9.39
N VAL A 206 -3.66 -6.95 9.98
CA VAL A 206 -2.80 -5.88 9.43
C VAL A 206 -1.35 -6.35 9.38
N ALA A 207 -0.82 -6.94 10.45
CA ALA A 207 0.55 -7.45 10.52
C ALA A 207 0.82 -8.53 9.46
N ARG A 208 -0.11 -9.47 9.30
CA ARG A 208 -0.04 -10.52 8.28
C ARG A 208 -0.05 -9.92 6.87
N TRP A 209 -0.91 -8.93 6.61
CA TRP A 209 -0.95 -8.25 5.32
C TRP A 209 0.35 -7.48 5.01
N VAL A 210 0.88 -6.72 5.98
CA VAL A 210 2.13 -5.93 5.86
C VAL A 210 3.34 -6.84 5.66
N SER A 211 3.37 -7.98 6.36
CA SER A 211 4.43 -8.99 6.28
C SER A 211 4.69 -9.53 4.88
N ARG A 212 3.75 -9.35 3.94
CA ARG A 212 3.95 -9.72 2.53
C ARG A 212 4.97 -8.82 1.83
N TYR A 213 4.99 -7.53 2.17
CA TYR A 213 5.79 -6.50 1.51
C TYR A 213 7.01 -6.07 2.32
N ALA A 214 6.95 -6.17 3.64
CA ALA A 214 7.98 -5.68 4.54
C ALA A 214 8.19 -6.61 5.73
N VAL A 215 9.38 -6.53 6.34
CA VAL A 215 9.64 -7.12 7.65
C VAL A 215 9.21 -6.11 8.70
N ILE A 216 8.32 -6.51 9.60
CA ILE A 216 7.88 -5.66 10.71
C ILE A 216 8.94 -5.73 11.80
N LEU A 217 9.52 -4.58 12.12
CA LEU A 217 10.51 -4.42 13.20
C LEU A 217 9.84 -4.09 14.53
N ASN A 218 8.71 -3.37 14.49
CA ASN A 218 7.97 -2.96 15.67
C ASN A 218 6.47 -2.70 15.33
N GLY A 219 5.54 -3.00 16.24
CA GLY A 219 4.10 -2.91 16.03
C GLY A 219 3.50 -4.10 15.24
N PRO A 220 2.30 -3.96 14.65
CA PRO A 220 1.46 -2.76 14.57
C PRO A 220 0.78 -2.37 15.89
N TYR A 221 0.69 -1.06 16.16
CA TYR A 221 -0.01 -0.51 17.32
C TYR A 221 -1.15 0.41 16.89
N LYS A 222 -2.26 0.36 17.60
CA LYS A 222 -3.33 1.36 17.47
C LYS A 222 -2.80 2.74 17.87
N ARG A 223 -2.94 3.72 16.99
CA ARG A 223 -2.61 5.11 17.31
C ARG A 223 -3.77 5.74 18.07
N ILE A 224 -3.53 5.98 19.35
CA ILE A 224 -4.42 6.70 20.24
C ILE A 224 -4.12 8.21 20.16
N ASP A 225 -5.15 9.04 20.21
CA ASP A 225 -5.01 10.50 20.33
C ASP A 225 -4.74 10.93 21.79
N GLU A 226 -4.72 12.24 22.04
CA GLU A 226 -4.42 12.79 23.37
C GLU A 226 -5.54 12.47 24.37
N GLU A 227 -6.76 12.31 23.88
CA GLU A 227 -7.97 12.04 24.64
C GLU A 227 -8.22 10.53 24.89
N GLY A 228 -7.38 9.65 24.37
CA GLY A 228 -7.48 8.20 24.59
C GLY A 228 -8.31 7.46 23.54
N PHE A 229 -8.77 8.11 22.48
CA PHE A 229 -9.52 7.48 21.40
C PHE A 229 -8.61 6.94 20.28
N TRP A 230 -9.01 5.80 19.72
CA TRP A 230 -8.31 5.26 18.57
C TRP A 230 -8.66 6.02 17.30
N THR A 231 -7.63 6.50 16.60
CA THR A 231 -7.75 7.32 15.39
C THR A 231 -8.08 6.54 14.11
N GLY A 232 -8.27 5.22 14.19
CA GLY A 232 -8.40 4.34 13.01
C GLY A 232 -7.08 4.04 12.30
N GLU A 233 -5.96 4.50 12.87
CA GLU A 233 -4.61 4.31 12.32
C GLU A 233 -3.86 3.22 13.12
N TYR A 234 -3.13 2.39 12.38
CA TYR A 234 -2.14 1.45 12.88
C TYR A 234 -0.75 1.95 12.51
N ARG A 235 0.18 1.96 13.46
CA ARG A 235 1.57 2.38 13.25
C ARG A 235 2.50 1.20 13.45
N CYS A 236 3.37 0.95 12.47
CA CYS A 236 4.43 -0.04 12.56
C CYS A 236 5.75 0.54 12.03
N VAL A 237 6.86 0.05 12.58
CA VAL A 237 8.20 0.30 12.03
C VAL A 237 8.53 -0.90 11.17
N VAL A 238 8.77 -0.67 9.87
CA VAL A 238 8.95 -1.74 8.89
C VAL A 238 10.21 -1.54 8.09
N SER A 239 10.82 -2.62 7.61
CA SER A 239 11.88 -2.61 6.60
C SER A 239 11.34 -3.29 5.33
N PHE A 240 11.26 -2.58 4.21
CA PHE A 240 10.77 -3.17 2.95
C PHE A 240 11.62 -4.37 2.50
N LYS A 241 10.96 -5.37 1.89
CA LYS A 241 11.65 -6.50 1.28
C LYS A 241 12.19 -6.08 -0.09
N ASN A 242 13.51 -6.01 -0.24
CA ASN A 242 14.16 -5.78 -1.53
C ASN A 242 14.06 -7.03 -2.41
N GLN A 243 13.07 -7.09 -3.32
CA GLN A 243 12.90 -8.21 -4.25
C GLN A 243 12.84 -7.75 -5.72
N SER A 244 13.83 -8.25 -6.48
CA SER A 244 14.01 -8.47 -7.94
C SER A 244 13.29 -7.62 -9.01
N GLN A 245 13.96 -7.54 -10.17
CA GLN A 245 13.70 -6.74 -11.37
C GLN A 245 12.27 -6.78 -11.95
N ASP A 246 11.49 -7.81 -11.66
CA ASP A 246 10.09 -7.96 -12.11
C ASP A 246 9.08 -7.24 -11.19
N ASN A 247 9.55 -6.82 -10.01
CA ASN A 247 8.79 -6.10 -9.00
C ASN A 247 9.43 -4.73 -8.73
N ARG A 248 9.65 -3.95 -9.81
CA ARG A 248 10.16 -2.55 -9.79
C ARG A 248 9.36 -1.58 -8.89
N GLN A 249 8.34 -2.07 -8.20
CA GLN A 249 7.58 -1.39 -7.16
C GLN A 249 7.58 -2.24 -5.88
N GLY A 250 8.76 -2.55 -5.31
CA GLY A 250 8.95 -3.03 -3.93
C GLY A 250 8.46 -2.02 -2.86
N LYS A 251 7.32 -1.40 -3.12
CA LYS A 251 6.66 -0.35 -2.36
C LYS A 251 5.31 -0.88 -1.95
N ILE A 252 5.02 -0.77 -0.66
CA ILE A 252 3.71 -1.15 -0.12
C ILE A 252 2.61 -0.39 -0.89
N PRO A 253 1.59 -1.11 -1.41
CA PRO A 253 0.48 -0.48 -2.13
C PRO A 253 -0.17 0.61 -1.29
N LYS A 254 -0.36 1.79 -1.88
CA LYS A 254 -0.99 2.93 -1.21
C LYS A 254 -2.45 2.66 -0.83
N TYR A 255 -3.15 1.93 -1.69
CA TYR A 255 -4.54 1.53 -1.50
C TYR A 255 -4.63 0.02 -1.65
N PHE A 256 -5.36 -0.62 -0.74
CA PHE A 256 -5.59 -2.05 -0.77
C PHE A 256 -6.96 -2.39 -0.16
N PHE A 257 -7.34 -3.66 -0.26
CA PHE A 257 -8.54 -4.18 0.38
C PHE A 257 -8.18 -5.33 1.32
N LEU A 258 -8.89 -5.37 2.44
CA LEU A 258 -8.88 -6.47 3.39
C LEU A 258 -10.35 -6.78 3.75
N GLY A 259 -10.84 -7.95 3.38
CA GLY A 259 -12.28 -8.18 3.24
C GLY A 259 -12.96 -7.17 2.32
N ALA A 260 -14.09 -6.62 2.76
CA ALA A 260 -14.81 -5.55 2.08
C ALA A 260 -14.20 -4.15 2.35
N GLU A 261 -13.27 -4.06 3.30
CA GLU A 261 -12.77 -2.82 3.85
C GLU A 261 -11.57 -2.31 3.05
N ARG A 262 -11.55 -1.00 2.82
CA ARG A 262 -10.44 -0.36 2.12
C ARG A 262 -9.40 0.14 3.10
N GLY A 263 -8.18 -0.35 2.94
CA GLY A 263 -7.00 0.13 3.66
C GLY A 263 -6.22 1.17 2.87
N ILE A 264 -5.62 2.12 3.59
CA ILE A 264 -4.68 3.12 3.05
C ILE A 264 -3.35 2.96 3.76
N THR A 265 -2.25 2.97 3.02
CA THR A 265 -0.90 2.99 3.61
C THR A 265 -0.24 4.34 3.39
N ARG A 266 0.57 4.77 4.35
CA ARG A 266 1.38 6.01 4.30
C ARG A 266 2.76 5.77 4.88
N TYR A 267 3.78 6.26 4.19
CA TYR A 267 5.16 6.32 4.66
C TYR A 267 5.93 7.44 3.94
N SER A 268 7.07 7.87 4.50
CA SER A 268 7.87 8.94 3.90
C SER A 268 8.45 8.56 2.54
N GLY A 269 8.28 9.45 1.55
CA GLY A 269 8.72 9.21 0.17
C GLY A 269 7.82 8.28 -0.65
N GLN A 270 6.62 7.94 -0.15
CA GLN A 270 5.64 7.16 -0.92
C GLN A 270 5.13 7.97 -2.13
N PRO A 271 5.23 7.44 -3.36
CA PRO A 271 4.75 8.15 -4.54
C PRO A 271 3.22 8.29 -4.57
N SER A 272 2.71 9.25 -5.32
CA SER A 272 1.28 9.34 -5.63
C SER A 272 0.87 8.11 -6.45
N ALA A 273 -0.22 7.48 -6.04
CA ALA A 273 -0.79 6.32 -6.72
C ALA A 273 -2.22 6.62 -7.16
N CYS A 274 -2.65 5.96 -8.23
CA CYS A 274 -4.01 5.94 -8.67
C CYS A 274 -4.93 5.45 -7.54
N TYR A 275 -5.90 6.27 -7.14
CA TYR A 275 -6.90 5.92 -6.13
C TYR A 275 -7.80 4.74 -6.52
N HIS A 276 -7.86 4.38 -7.81
CA HIS A 276 -8.66 3.24 -8.26
C HIS A 276 -7.85 1.94 -8.29
N CYS A 277 -6.73 1.90 -9.05
CA CYS A 277 -5.99 0.66 -9.28
C CYS A 277 -4.64 0.54 -8.54
N GLY A 278 -4.25 1.58 -7.79
CA GLY A 278 -2.99 1.61 -7.04
C GLY A 278 -1.73 1.78 -7.89
N SER A 279 -1.83 1.99 -9.20
CA SER A 279 -0.67 2.23 -10.08
C SER A 279 -0.01 3.58 -9.79
N TYR A 280 1.32 3.63 -9.85
CA TYR A 280 2.08 4.87 -9.71
C TYR A 280 2.24 5.64 -11.04
N GLU A 281 1.83 5.03 -12.16
CA GLU A 281 2.03 5.59 -13.50
C GLU A 281 0.95 6.60 -13.92
N HIS A 282 -0.19 6.64 -13.23
CA HIS A 282 -1.31 7.49 -13.61
C HIS A 282 -2.22 7.90 -12.44
N TYR A 283 -3.06 8.91 -12.68
CA TYR A 283 -4.07 9.38 -11.73
C TYR A 283 -5.43 8.73 -11.97
N ARG A 284 -6.31 8.73 -10.96
CA ARG A 284 -7.66 8.12 -11.06
C ARG A 284 -8.46 8.57 -12.29
N ARG A 285 -8.32 9.83 -12.72
CA ARG A 285 -9.06 10.39 -13.87
C ARG A 285 -8.70 9.73 -15.20
N THR A 286 -7.48 9.19 -15.31
CA THR A 286 -6.98 8.52 -16.53
C THR A 286 -6.92 7.01 -16.36
N CYS A 287 -7.54 6.46 -15.30
CA CYS A 287 -7.51 5.05 -15.00
C CYS A 287 -8.56 4.29 -15.82
N THR A 288 -8.10 3.40 -16.70
CA THR A 288 -8.94 2.45 -17.45
C THR A 288 -8.85 1.03 -16.90
N THR A 289 -8.03 0.82 -15.86
CA THR A 289 -7.78 -0.50 -15.27
C THR A 289 -9.04 -1.04 -14.60
N GLN A 290 -9.50 -2.20 -15.06
CA GLN A 290 -10.54 -2.97 -14.36
C GLN A 290 -9.92 -3.78 -13.23
N LEU A 291 -10.56 -3.77 -12.05
CA LEU A 291 -10.19 -4.59 -10.90
C LEU A 291 -11.23 -5.67 -10.67
N CYS A 292 -10.77 -6.91 -10.48
CA CYS A 292 -11.64 -8.02 -10.17
C CYS A 292 -11.67 -8.26 -8.65
N SER A 293 -12.84 -8.12 -8.03
CA SER A 293 -13.02 -8.40 -6.60
C SER A 293 -12.99 -9.90 -6.26
N ARG A 294 -13.20 -10.78 -7.26
CA ARG A 294 -13.19 -12.24 -7.06
C ARG A 294 -11.76 -12.78 -6.97
N CYS A 295 -10.89 -12.44 -7.92
CA CYS A 295 -9.54 -13.00 -7.98
C CYS A 295 -8.43 -12.00 -7.58
N CYS A 296 -8.80 -10.77 -7.21
CA CYS A 296 -7.89 -9.65 -6.90
C CYS A 296 -6.95 -9.24 -8.06
N GLY A 297 -7.23 -9.69 -9.28
CA GLY A 297 -6.45 -9.38 -10.48
C GLY A 297 -6.82 -8.04 -11.13
N LYS A 298 -5.94 -7.59 -12.04
CA LYS A 298 -6.15 -6.41 -12.89
C LYS A 298 -6.49 -6.84 -14.32
N GLY A 299 -7.22 -6.00 -15.06
CA GLY A 299 -7.47 -6.17 -16.50
C GLY A 299 -8.83 -6.78 -16.87
N HIS A 300 -9.65 -7.19 -15.89
CA HIS A 300 -11.01 -7.69 -16.13
C HIS A 300 -11.94 -7.33 -14.98
N SER A 301 -13.25 -7.36 -15.25
CA SER A 301 -14.30 -7.16 -14.23
C SER A 301 -14.61 -8.46 -13.50
N THR A 302 -15.24 -8.36 -12.33
CA THR A 302 -15.67 -9.53 -11.54
C THR A 302 -16.61 -10.46 -12.33
N LEU A 303 -17.46 -9.90 -13.20
CA LEU A 303 -18.40 -10.67 -14.03
C LEU A 303 -17.69 -11.49 -15.11
N ALA A 304 -16.60 -10.97 -15.67
CA ALA A 304 -15.80 -11.66 -16.68
C ALA A 304 -14.72 -12.59 -16.08
N CYS A 305 -14.72 -12.77 -14.76
CA CYS A 305 -13.69 -13.54 -14.07
C CYS A 305 -14.00 -15.05 -14.11
N GLN A 306 -13.14 -15.80 -14.79
CA GLN A 306 -13.16 -17.27 -14.82
C GLN A 306 -12.40 -17.92 -13.64
N ARG A 307 -11.69 -17.11 -12.84
CA ARG A 307 -10.92 -17.60 -11.68
C ARG A 307 -11.81 -17.74 -10.45
N GLY A 308 -11.44 -18.68 -9.57
CA GLY A 308 -12.05 -18.84 -8.26
C GLY A 308 -11.89 -17.60 -7.38
N ILE A 309 -12.69 -17.54 -6.31
CA ILE A 309 -12.54 -16.50 -5.30
C ILE A 309 -11.20 -16.65 -4.58
N ARG A 310 -10.50 -15.54 -4.32
CA ARG A 310 -9.22 -15.51 -3.62
C ARG A 310 -9.31 -14.61 -2.38
N CYS A 311 -8.78 -15.10 -1.27
CA CYS A 311 -8.71 -14.34 -0.04
C CYS A 311 -7.67 -13.22 -0.14
N ASN A 312 -8.02 -12.00 0.28
CA ASN A 312 -7.09 -10.86 0.25
C ASN A 312 -6.18 -10.76 1.49
N LEU A 313 -6.32 -11.65 2.47
CA LEU A 313 -5.40 -11.80 3.59
C LEU A 313 -4.32 -12.86 3.30
N CYS A 314 -4.73 -14.12 3.08
CA CYS A 314 -3.81 -15.25 2.92
C CYS A 314 -3.47 -15.61 1.46
N GLU A 315 -4.13 -14.97 0.47
CA GLU A 315 -3.93 -15.19 -0.98
C GLU A 315 -4.36 -16.57 -1.51
N GLU A 316 -4.91 -17.43 -0.66
CA GLU A 316 -5.46 -18.74 -1.03
C GLU A 316 -6.81 -18.63 -1.74
N ALA A 317 -7.11 -19.64 -2.57
CA ALA A 317 -8.39 -19.74 -3.27
C ALA A 317 -9.48 -20.41 -2.41
N GLY A 318 -10.74 -20.18 -2.77
CA GLY A 318 -11.89 -20.92 -2.23
C GLY A 318 -12.66 -20.22 -1.11
N HIS A 319 -12.15 -19.12 -0.54
CA HIS A 319 -12.84 -18.39 0.54
C HIS A 319 -12.61 -16.87 0.47
N THR A 320 -13.48 -16.12 1.17
CA THR A 320 -13.31 -14.68 1.42
C THR A 320 -12.55 -14.44 2.71
N TYR A 321 -12.09 -13.20 2.94
CA TYR A 321 -11.53 -12.78 4.23
C TYR A 321 -12.37 -13.19 5.45
N TYR A 322 -13.69 -13.04 5.33
CA TYR A 322 -14.62 -13.35 6.42
C TYR A 322 -14.55 -14.82 6.85
N TRP A 323 -14.31 -15.73 5.90
CA TRP A 323 -14.16 -17.17 6.14
C TRP A 323 -12.70 -17.64 6.12
N CYS A 324 -11.74 -16.71 6.25
CA CYS A 324 -10.33 -17.06 6.18
C CYS A 324 -9.88 -17.74 7.48
N PRO A 325 -9.36 -18.98 7.44
CA PRO A 325 -8.89 -19.67 8.65
C PRO A 325 -7.66 -19.00 9.27
N GLN A 326 -6.98 -18.11 8.53
CA GLN A 326 -5.85 -17.33 9.06
C GLN A 326 -6.25 -15.96 9.60
N ALA A 327 -7.50 -15.53 9.39
CA ALA A 327 -8.01 -14.28 9.98
C ALA A 327 -8.06 -14.43 11.50
N TYR A 328 -7.78 -13.34 12.21
CA TYR A 328 -7.66 -13.33 13.66
C TYR A 328 -8.86 -13.95 14.38
N TYR A 329 -10.09 -13.48 14.07
CA TYR A 329 -11.30 -13.96 14.74
C TYR A 329 -11.55 -15.46 14.50
N ASN A 330 -11.34 -15.92 13.26
CA ASN A 330 -11.55 -17.34 12.92
C ASN A 330 -10.51 -18.26 13.57
N ARG A 331 -9.28 -17.78 13.77
CA ARG A 331 -8.25 -18.53 14.52
C ARG A 331 -8.64 -18.68 15.99
N GLN A 332 -9.14 -17.61 16.61
CA GLN A 332 -9.58 -17.66 18.00
C GLN A 332 -10.74 -18.63 18.20
N ASP A 333 -11.68 -18.67 17.26
CA ASP A 333 -12.82 -19.57 17.37
C ASP A 333 -12.43 -21.05 17.19
N ALA A 334 -11.39 -21.34 16.40
CA ALA A 334 -10.85 -22.68 16.26
C ALA A 334 -10.03 -23.16 17.49
N GLU A 335 -9.48 -22.23 18.27
CA GLU A 335 -8.67 -22.51 19.46
C GLU A 335 -9.49 -22.66 20.75
N LYS A 336 -10.79 -22.33 20.72
CA LYS A 336 -11.67 -22.53 21.87
C LYS A 336 -11.97 -24.04 22.05
N PRO A 337 -11.62 -24.65 23.18
CA PRO A 337 -12.07 -26.01 23.47
C PRO A 337 -13.59 -26.03 23.60
N HIS A 338 -14.22 -27.00 22.95
CA HIS A 338 -15.67 -27.25 22.97
C HIS A 338 -16.16 -27.71 24.33
#